data_AF-R0GL28-F1
#
_entry.id   AF-R0GL28-F1
#
_cell.length_a   1.000
_cell.length_b   1.000
_cell.length_c   1.000
_cell.angle_alpha   90.00
_cell.angle_beta   90.00
_cell.angle_gamma   90.00
#
_symmetry.space_group_name_H-M   'P 1'
#
loop_
_entity.id
_entity.type
_entity.pdbx_description
1 polymer ?
#
loop_
_entity_poly.entity_id
_entity_poly.type
_entity_poly.pdbx_seq_one_letter_code
_entity_poly.pdbx_strand_id
1 'polypeptide(L)'
;EESVQEGRTALEKHVAFFDRNGDGVVYPWETYQGFRALGTGRLASAFAAIFINMGLSRKTRPGKGFSPLFPIEVKNSRFGIHGSDTNVYDKDGRFVESKFEEIFKKHAHKHKDALTEKEIKQLLKTNREPRDFEGWISAFSEWKILHNLAKDKNGLLTKDAVRGVYDGSLFLQLEKQKSSSSPSSRGRKQKLP
;
A
#
# COMPACT_ATOMS: atom_id res chain seq x y z
N GLU A 1 -8.57 -10.13 -17.80
CA GLU A 1 -7.77 -9.40 -16.79
C GLU A 1 -8.00 -7.89 -16.85
N GLU A 2 -8.01 -7.23 -18.02
CA GLU A 2 -8.40 -5.81 -18.14
C GLU A 2 -9.83 -5.50 -17.67
N SER A 3 -10.81 -6.35 -18.01
CA SER A 3 -12.22 -6.15 -17.62
C SER A 3 -12.49 -6.22 -16.11
N VAL A 4 -11.60 -6.88 -15.34
CA VAL A 4 -11.70 -6.94 -13.87
C VAL A 4 -11.11 -5.69 -13.22
N GLN A 5 -10.21 -4.97 -13.90
CA GLN A 5 -9.63 -3.72 -13.40
C GLN A 5 -10.53 -2.50 -13.62
N GLU A 6 -11.35 -2.49 -14.68
CA GLU A 6 -12.23 -1.35 -15.01
C GLU A 6 -13.32 -1.09 -13.95
N GLY A 7 -13.71 -2.11 -13.19
CA GLY A 7 -14.71 -1.98 -12.11
C GLY A 7 -14.12 -1.74 -10.71
N ARG A 8 -12.79 -1.79 -10.54
CA ARG A 8 -12.16 -1.71 -9.21
C ARG A 8 -12.02 -0.28 -8.70
N THR A 9 -12.29 -0.08 -7.42
CA THR A 9 -11.95 1.16 -6.72
C THR A 9 -10.42 1.32 -6.59
N ALA A 10 -9.96 2.52 -6.23
CA ALA A 10 -8.53 2.80 -6.07
C ALA A 10 -7.92 1.92 -4.97
N LEU A 11 -8.62 1.74 -3.84
CA LEU A 11 -8.19 0.85 -2.77
C LEU A 11 -8.16 -0.62 -3.21
N GLU A 12 -9.14 -1.07 -3.98
CA GLU A 12 -9.13 -2.44 -4.52
C GLU A 12 -7.94 -2.68 -5.47
N LYS A 13 -7.57 -1.68 -6.29
CA LYS A 13 -6.36 -1.74 -7.14
C LYS A 13 -5.09 -1.85 -6.30
N HIS A 14 -5.00 -1.05 -5.23
CA HIS A 14 -3.88 -1.14 -4.28
C HIS A 14 -3.75 -2.53 -3.67
N VAL A 15 -4.86 -3.09 -3.14
CA VAL A 15 -4.85 -4.41 -2.48
C VAL A 15 -4.61 -5.53 -3.49
N ALA A 16 -5.14 -5.41 -4.71
CA ALA A 16 -4.98 -6.41 -5.76
C ALA A 16 -3.53 -6.67 -6.19
N PHE A 17 -2.59 -5.78 -5.87
CA PHE A 17 -1.16 -6.07 -6.05
C PHE A 17 -0.73 -7.35 -5.31
N PHE A 18 -1.33 -7.62 -4.16
CA PHE A 18 -1.03 -8.78 -3.32
C PHE A 18 -1.86 -10.01 -3.68
N ASP A 19 -2.86 -9.91 -4.55
CA ASP A 19 -3.64 -11.04 -5.08
C ASP A 19 -2.85 -11.67 -6.24
N ARG A 20 -1.93 -12.59 -5.90
CA ARG A 20 -0.88 -13.04 -6.82
C ARG A 20 -1.40 -14.10 -7.80
N ASN A 21 -2.47 -14.81 -7.44
CA ASN A 21 -3.13 -15.76 -8.31
C ASN A 21 -4.37 -15.17 -9.02
N GLY A 22 -4.83 -13.98 -8.63
CA GLY A 22 -5.93 -13.26 -9.28
C GLY A 22 -7.32 -13.80 -8.93
N ASP A 23 -7.47 -14.55 -7.84
CA ASP A 23 -8.75 -15.14 -7.44
C ASP A 23 -9.62 -14.19 -6.58
N GLY A 24 -9.11 -13.00 -6.26
CA GLY A 24 -9.78 -11.99 -5.47
C GLY A 24 -9.64 -12.18 -3.95
N VAL A 25 -8.80 -13.12 -3.51
CA VAL A 25 -8.52 -13.41 -2.10
C VAL A 25 -7.02 -13.37 -1.86
N VAL A 26 -6.58 -12.56 -0.89
CA VAL A 26 -5.16 -12.48 -0.51
C VAL A 26 -4.93 -13.29 0.76
N TYR A 27 -4.05 -14.28 0.67
CA TYR A 27 -3.59 -15.04 1.82
C TYR A 27 -2.22 -14.59 2.35
N PRO A 28 -1.81 -14.98 3.58
CA PRO A 28 -0.53 -14.56 4.14
C PRO A 28 0.68 -14.86 3.24
N TRP A 29 0.68 -15.99 2.52
CA TRP A 29 1.79 -16.32 1.61
C TRP A 29 1.86 -15.38 0.40
N GLU A 30 0.73 -14.83 -0.06
CA GLU A 30 0.70 -13.88 -1.16
C GLU A 30 1.09 -12.48 -0.69
N THR A 31 0.64 -12.07 0.49
CA THR A 31 1.15 -10.85 1.15
C THR A 31 2.67 -10.92 1.29
N TYR A 32 3.20 -12.06 1.76
CA TYR A 32 4.64 -12.31 1.82
C TYR A 32 5.30 -12.17 0.45
N GLN A 33 4.75 -12.82 -0.59
CA GLN A 33 5.28 -12.74 -1.95
C GLN A 33 5.29 -11.30 -2.48
N GLY A 34 4.22 -10.53 -2.25
CA GLY A 34 4.14 -9.11 -2.64
C GLY A 34 5.23 -8.27 -1.97
N PHE A 35 5.40 -8.38 -0.65
CA PHE A 35 6.49 -7.67 0.03
C PHE A 35 7.89 -8.10 -0.46
N ARG A 36 8.08 -9.38 -0.75
CA ARG A 36 9.32 -9.89 -1.34
C ARG A 36 9.58 -9.32 -2.73
N ALA A 37 8.54 -9.19 -3.56
CA ALA A 37 8.61 -8.57 -4.87
C ALA A 37 8.98 -7.07 -4.79
N LEU A 38 8.52 -6.39 -3.74
CA LEU A 38 8.93 -5.02 -3.40
C LEU A 38 10.35 -4.94 -2.79
N GLY A 39 11.04 -6.08 -2.63
CA GLY A 39 12.41 -6.17 -2.13
C GLY A 39 12.55 -6.06 -0.61
N THR A 40 11.45 -6.17 0.14
CA THR A 40 11.47 -6.26 1.61
C THR A 40 12.12 -7.57 2.04
N GLY A 41 12.95 -7.57 3.08
CA GLY A 41 13.64 -8.78 3.57
C GLY A 41 12.69 -9.91 4.01
N ARG A 42 13.20 -11.15 4.09
CA ARG A 42 12.38 -12.34 4.40
C ARG A 42 11.63 -12.23 5.74
N LEU A 43 12.33 -11.88 6.82
CA LEU A 43 11.73 -11.77 8.15
C LEU A 43 10.69 -10.65 8.23
N ALA A 44 11.02 -9.48 7.67
CA ALA A 44 10.08 -8.34 7.62
C ALA A 44 8.84 -8.66 6.78
N SER A 45 9.00 -9.38 5.66
CA SER A 45 7.88 -9.81 4.82
C SER A 45 6.98 -10.82 5.55
N ALA A 46 7.55 -11.75 6.31
CA ALA A 46 6.79 -12.72 7.11
C ALA A 46 6.00 -12.03 8.23
N PHE A 47 6.62 -11.07 8.92
CA PHE A 47 5.92 -10.27 9.93
C PHE A 47 4.76 -9.47 9.33
N ALA A 48 5.00 -8.78 8.21
CA ALA A 48 3.96 -8.00 7.53
C ALA A 48 2.78 -8.88 7.08
N ALA A 49 3.07 -10.04 6.49
CA ALA A 49 2.06 -11.02 6.09
C ALA A 49 1.16 -11.45 7.24
N ILE A 50 1.74 -11.83 8.38
CA ILE A 50 0.98 -12.24 9.56
C ILE A 50 0.13 -11.07 10.08
N PHE A 51 0.76 -9.91 10.28
CA PHE A 51 0.10 -8.74 10.86
C PHE A 51 -1.09 -8.26 10.02
N ILE A 52 -0.90 -8.09 8.71
CA ILE A 52 -1.92 -7.57 7.79
C ILE A 52 -3.07 -8.56 7.64
N ASN A 53 -2.78 -9.84 7.37
CA ASN A 53 -3.83 -10.83 7.19
C ASN A 53 -4.63 -11.07 8.48
N MET A 54 -3.98 -11.15 9.64
CA MET A 54 -4.71 -11.29 10.90
C MET A 54 -5.58 -10.07 11.21
N GLY A 55 -5.08 -8.85 10.97
CA GLY A 55 -5.81 -7.61 11.22
C GLY A 55 -7.00 -7.37 10.27
N LEU A 56 -6.87 -7.77 9.00
CA LEU A 56 -7.87 -7.47 7.96
C LEU A 56 -8.82 -8.62 7.65
N SER A 57 -8.47 -9.87 7.96
CA SER A 57 -9.25 -11.03 7.50
C SER A 57 -10.69 -11.02 8.02
N ARG A 58 -10.91 -10.69 9.30
CA ARG A 58 -12.28 -10.62 9.83
C ARG A 58 -13.05 -9.44 9.25
N LYS A 59 -12.40 -8.28 9.12
CA LYS A 59 -13.02 -7.03 8.63
C LYS A 59 -13.51 -7.17 7.19
N THR A 60 -12.70 -7.79 6.33
CA THR A 60 -13.01 -7.94 4.90
C THR A 60 -13.94 -9.11 4.57
N ARG A 61 -14.43 -9.85 5.58
CA ARG A 61 -15.28 -11.03 5.37
C ARG A 61 -16.56 -10.96 6.21
N PRO A 62 -17.37 -9.90 6.05
CA PRO A 62 -18.59 -9.72 6.83
C PRO A 62 -19.54 -10.91 6.63
N GLY A 63 -20.14 -11.38 7.72
CA GLY A 63 -21.02 -12.56 7.72
C GLY A 63 -20.32 -13.92 7.60
N LYS A 64 -18.98 -13.96 7.45
CA LYS A 64 -18.20 -15.21 7.44
C LYS A 64 -17.59 -15.50 8.80
N GLY A 65 -17.49 -16.78 9.14
CA GLY A 65 -16.86 -17.25 10.39
C GLY A 65 -15.35 -17.02 10.42
N PHE A 66 -14.75 -17.33 11.57
CA PHE A 66 -13.30 -17.37 11.71
C PHE A 66 -12.68 -18.29 10.66
N SER A 67 -11.54 -17.88 10.09
CA SER A 67 -10.74 -18.74 9.20
C SER A 67 -9.30 -18.75 9.70
N PRO A 68 -8.72 -19.94 9.95
CA PRO A 68 -7.34 -20.06 10.41
C PRO A 68 -6.32 -19.67 9.32
N LEU A 69 -6.76 -19.51 8.07
CA LEU A 69 -5.91 -19.10 6.96
C LEU A 69 -5.86 -17.58 6.77
N PHE A 70 -6.64 -16.82 7.53
CA PHE A 70 -6.70 -15.36 7.49
C PHE A 70 -6.81 -14.74 6.07
N PRO A 71 -7.77 -15.17 5.23
CA PRO A 71 -7.96 -14.59 3.89
C PRO A 71 -8.45 -13.15 3.97
N ILE A 72 -8.00 -12.30 3.06
CA ILE A 72 -8.50 -10.94 2.82
C ILE A 72 -9.27 -10.93 1.50
N GLU A 73 -10.53 -10.48 1.49
CA GLU A 73 -11.27 -10.34 0.23
C GLU A 73 -11.02 -8.97 -0.39
N VAL A 74 -10.42 -8.94 -1.59
CA VAL A 74 -10.03 -7.70 -2.27
C VAL A 74 -11.22 -6.74 -2.45
N LYS A 75 -12.36 -7.27 -2.90
CA LYS A 75 -13.63 -6.53 -3.11
C LYS A 75 -14.21 -5.86 -1.85
N ASN A 76 -13.73 -6.28 -0.68
CA ASN A 76 -14.19 -5.84 0.62
C ASN A 76 -13.12 -5.01 1.35
N SER A 77 -12.03 -4.66 0.66
CA SER A 77 -10.91 -3.88 1.18
C SER A 77 -11.33 -2.57 1.87
N ARG A 78 -12.43 -1.93 1.42
CA ARG A 78 -13.01 -0.75 2.08
C ARG A 78 -13.35 -0.94 3.56
N PHE A 79 -13.63 -2.16 4.01
CA PHE A 79 -13.85 -2.44 5.44
C PHE A 79 -12.55 -2.43 6.27
N GLY A 80 -11.39 -2.36 5.62
CA GLY A 80 -10.10 -2.14 6.25
C GLY A 80 -9.79 -0.67 6.53
N ILE A 81 -10.55 0.27 5.96
CA ILE A 81 -10.42 1.71 6.25
C ILE A 81 -10.69 1.91 7.74
N HIS A 82 -9.82 2.68 8.39
CA HIS A 82 -9.86 2.91 9.83
C HIS A 82 -9.73 4.39 10.14
N GLY A 83 -10.09 4.77 11.37
CA GLY A 83 -9.91 6.12 11.86
C GLY A 83 -8.43 6.54 11.86
N SER A 84 -8.21 7.83 12.04
CA SER A 84 -6.86 8.41 12.07
C SER A 84 -6.05 8.29 10.76
N ASP A 85 -6.68 7.85 9.68
CA ASP A 85 -6.10 7.82 8.34
C ASP A 85 -6.10 9.22 7.70
N THR A 86 -5.78 9.31 6.41
CA THR A 86 -5.80 10.58 5.67
C THR A 86 -7.15 10.92 5.04
N ASN A 87 -8.11 10.01 5.07
CA ASN A 87 -9.38 10.09 4.34
C ASN A 87 -9.20 10.31 2.81
N VAL A 88 -8.06 9.91 2.24
CA VAL A 88 -7.84 9.95 0.78
C VAL A 88 -8.71 8.92 0.07
N TYR A 89 -9.00 7.79 0.72
CA TYR A 89 -10.09 6.93 0.31
C TYR A 89 -11.39 7.41 0.95
N ASP A 90 -12.46 7.47 0.17
CA ASP A 90 -13.80 7.55 0.76
C ASP A 90 -14.22 6.21 1.38
N LYS A 91 -15.39 6.18 2.03
CA LYS A 91 -15.94 4.97 2.68
C LYS A 91 -16.12 3.77 1.74
N ASP A 92 -16.15 4.01 0.43
CA ASP A 92 -16.32 2.99 -0.61
C ASP A 92 -14.97 2.56 -1.22
N GLY A 93 -13.85 3.18 -0.80
CA GLY A 93 -12.50 2.88 -1.30
C GLY A 93 -12.12 3.68 -2.55
N ARG A 94 -12.90 4.69 -2.94
CA ARG A 94 -12.61 5.55 -4.10
C ARG A 94 -11.62 6.65 -3.71
N PHE A 95 -10.73 7.00 -4.63
CA PHE A 95 -9.76 8.06 -4.43
C PHE A 95 -10.41 9.44 -4.44
N VAL A 96 -10.10 10.27 -3.44
CA VAL A 96 -10.61 11.63 -3.27
C VAL A 96 -9.47 12.63 -3.47
N GLU A 97 -9.37 13.19 -4.68
CA GLU A 97 -8.28 14.11 -5.06
C GLU A 97 -8.15 15.29 -4.10
N SER A 98 -9.25 15.89 -3.66
CA SER A 98 -9.21 17.05 -2.74
C SER A 98 -8.58 16.70 -1.39
N LYS A 99 -8.80 15.49 -0.87
CA LYS A 99 -8.20 15.00 0.37
C LYS A 99 -6.72 14.66 0.19
N PHE A 100 -6.37 14.14 -0.97
CA PHE A 100 -4.97 13.90 -1.34
C PHE A 100 -4.18 15.21 -1.40
N GLU A 101 -4.70 16.22 -2.12
CA GLU A 101 -4.07 17.53 -2.24
C GLU A 101 -3.96 18.25 -0.88
N GLU A 102 -4.92 18.01 0.02
CA GLU A 102 -4.92 18.54 1.38
C GLU A 102 -3.70 18.09 2.20
N ILE A 103 -3.19 16.86 1.99
CA ILE A 103 -1.97 16.36 2.65
C ILE A 103 -0.80 17.30 2.39
N PHE A 104 -0.53 17.58 1.11
CA PHE A 104 0.63 18.39 0.71
C PHE A 104 0.43 19.85 1.06
N LYS A 105 -0.78 20.38 0.85
CA LYS A 105 -1.12 21.75 1.23
C LYS A 105 -0.89 22.03 2.72
N LYS A 106 -1.17 21.05 3.59
CA LYS A 106 -1.05 21.20 5.05
C LYS A 106 0.33 20.87 5.60
N HIS A 107 1.03 19.91 5.01
CA HIS A 107 2.22 19.32 5.64
C HIS A 107 3.52 19.49 4.84
N ALA A 108 3.46 19.80 3.55
CA ALA A 108 4.65 19.89 2.70
C ALA A 108 5.25 21.31 2.74
N HIS A 109 5.87 21.66 3.88
CA HIS A 109 6.39 23.00 4.14
C HIS A 109 7.75 23.25 3.49
N LYS A 110 8.60 22.21 3.42
CA LYS A 110 9.96 22.35 2.86
C LYS A 110 10.00 22.17 1.34
N HIS A 111 9.20 21.25 0.82
CA HIS A 111 9.16 20.93 -0.60
C HIS A 111 7.69 20.81 -1.01
N LYS A 112 7.21 21.64 -1.93
CA LYS A 112 5.78 21.70 -2.28
C LYS A 112 5.19 20.34 -2.68
N ASP A 113 5.99 19.50 -3.35
CA ASP A 113 5.58 18.19 -3.88
C ASP A 113 6.33 17.02 -3.22
N ALA A 114 6.80 17.17 -1.98
CA ALA A 114 7.38 16.06 -1.23
C ALA A 114 7.29 16.25 0.28
N LEU A 115 7.20 15.14 1.01
CA LEU A 115 7.19 15.14 2.48
C LEU A 115 8.53 14.63 3.02
N THR A 116 9.07 15.35 4.00
CA THR A 116 10.14 14.83 4.86
C THR A 116 9.58 13.87 5.90
N GLU A 117 10.45 13.05 6.50
CA GLU A 117 10.05 12.17 7.61
C GLU A 117 9.44 12.94 8.79
N LYS A 118 9.91 14.18 9.06
CA LYS A 118 9.35 15.04 10.11
C LYS A 118 7.92 15.48 9.78
N GLU A 119 7.66 15.85 8.53
CA GLU A 119 6.33 16.24 8.06
C GLU A 119 5.37 15.05 8.02
N ILE A 120 5.83 13.84 7.68
CA ILE A 120 5.05 12.59 7.80
C ILE A 120 4.67 12.34 9.26
N LYS A 121 5.61 12.46 10.21
CA LYS A 121 5.29 12.32 11.65
C LYS A 121 4.29 13.35 12.14
N GLN A 122 4.35 14.58 11.60
CA GLN A 122 3.38 15.63 11.90
C GLN A 122 2.00 15.29 11.35
N LEU A 123 1.90 14.86 10.08
CA LEU A 123 0.67 14.37 9.45
C LEU A 123 0.01 13.28 10.32
N LEU A 124 0.77 12.24 10.66
CA LEU A 124 0.28 11.13 11.50
C LEU A 124 -0.21 11.59 12.88
N LYS A 125 0.44 12.60 13.47
CA LYS A 125 0.03 13.15 14.77
C LYS A 125 -1.25 13.98 14.64
N THR A 126 -1.37 14.79 13.59
CA THR A 126 -2.52 15.66 13.34
C THR A 126 -3.79 14.88 13.03
N ASN A 127 -3.66 13.72 12.38
CA ASN A 127 -4.81 12.91 12.00
C ASN A 127 -5.36 12.04 13.14
N ARG A 128 -4.67 11.92 14.28
CA ARG A 128 -5.11 11.04 15.38
C ARG A 128 -6.50 11.38 15.89
N GLU A 129 -7.40 10.42 15.79
CA GLU A 129 -8.69 10.47 16.43
C GLU A 129 -8.59 10.06 17.91
N PRO A 130 -9.32 10.72 18.83
CA PRO A 130 -9.29 10.38 20.24
C PRO A 130 -9.64 8.91 20.50
N ARG A 131 -8.78 8.21 21.24
CA ARG A 131 -8.93 6.79 21.66
C ARG A 131 -8.84 5.74 20.53
N ASP A 132 -8.47 6.14 19.32
CA ASP A 132 -8.28 5.22 18.18
C ASP A 132 -6.85 4.64 18.13
N PHE A 133 -6.46 3.88 19.17
CA PHE A 133 -5.10 3.35 19.28
C PHE A 133 -4.74 2.38 18.13
N GLU A 134 -5.70 1.61 17.63
CA GLU A 134 -5.49 0.68 16.50
C GLU A 134 -5.25 1.45 15.20
N GLY A 135 -6.04 2.50 14.92
CA GLY A 135 -5.82 3.36 13.76
C GLY A 135 -4.49 4.11 13.83
N TRP A 136 -4.06 4.55 15.01
CA TRP A 136 -2.75 5.20 15.18
C TRP A 136 -1.58 4.28 14.80
N ILE A 137 -1.64 3.01 15.24
CA ILE A 137 -0.60 2.02 14.97
C ILE A 137 -0.61 1.63 13.49
N SER A 138 -1.80 1.45 12.92
CA SER A 138 -1.98 1.11 11.50
C SER A 138 -1.44 2.22 10.59
N ALA A 139 -1.89 3.47 10.79
CA ALA A 139 -1.43 4.62 10.02
C ALA A 139 0.10 4.82 10.13
N PHE A 140 0.67 4.71 11.33
CA PHE A 140 2.13 4.79 11.50
C PHE A 140 2.86 3.70 10.71
N SER A 141 2.36 2.47 10.74
CA SER A 141 2.99 1.34 10.05
C SER A 141 2.91 1.49 8.53
N GLU A 142 1.75 1.87 8.01
CA GLU A 142 1.54 2.13 6.58
C GLU A 142 2.49 3.20 6.04
N TRP A 143 2.53 4.36 6.69
CA TRP A 143 3.40 5.47 6.27
C TRP A 143 4.89 5.14 6.43
N LYS A 144 5.26 4.37 7.44
CA LYS A 144 6.65 3.89 7.60
C LYS A 144 7.05 2.91 6.49
N ILE A 145 6.15 2.00 6.10
CA ILE A 145 6.38 1.08 4.99
C ILE A 145 6.53 1.88 3.69
N LEU A 146 5.59 2.80 3.41
CA LEU A 146 5.62 3.64 2.22
C LEU A 146 6.91 4.46 2.13
N HIS A 147 7.31 5.14 3.22
CA HIS A 147 8.55 5.91 3.26
C HIS A 147 9.77 5.04 2.97
N ASN A 148 9.86 3.85 3.58
CA ASN A 148 10.99 2.95 3.35
C ASN A 148 11.04 2.40 1.92
N LEU A 149 9.89 2.17 1.29
CA LEU A 149 9.82 1.63 -0.06
C LEU A 149 10.08 2.68 -1.15
N ALA A 150 9.64 3.93 -0.93
CA ALA A 150 9.50 4.91 -2.01
C ALA A 150 10.17 6.27 -1.75
N LYS A 151 10.87 6.46 -0.63
CA LYS A 151 11.69 7.67 -0.44
C LYS A 151 12.78 7.78 -1.50
N ASP A 152 13.06 9.00 -1.93
CA ASP A 152 14.16 9.30 -2.83
C ASP A 152 15.53 9.22 -2.14
N LYS A 153 16.60 9.50 -2.89
CA LYS A 153 17.99 9.53 -2.39
C LYS A 153 18.23 10.54 -1.25
N ASN A 154 17.37 11.55 -1.12
CA ASN A 154 17.43 12.57 -0.08
C ASN A 154 16.51 12.24 1.12
N GLY A 155 15.83 11.09 1.09
CA GLY A 155 14.88 10.67 2.11
C GLY A 155 13.51 11.36 2.03
N LEU A 156 13.21 12.01 0.90
CA LEU A 156 11.94 12.68 0.63
C LEU A 156 10.95 11.69 0.00
N LEU A 157 9.69 11.74 0.46
CA LEU A 157 8.60 10.99 -0.14
C LEU A 157 7.83 11.90 -1.09
N THR A 158 7.97 11.69 -2.39
CA THR A 158 7.39 12.56 -3.42
C THR A 158 5.87 12.41 -3.50
N LYS A 159 5.20 13.48 -3.94
CA LYS A 159 3.76 13.51 -4.16
C LYS A 159 3.30 12.42 -5.12
N ASP A 160 4.06 12.17 -6.18
CA ASP A 160 3.76 11.10 -7.13
C ASP A 160 3.88 9.71 -6.50
N ALA A 161 4.85 9.47 -5.62
CA ALA A 161 4.94 8.20 -4.90
C ALA A 161 3.75 8.00 -3.95
N VAL A 162 3.33 9.06 -3.24
CA VAL A 162 2.14 8.99 -2.38
C VAL A 162 0.88 8.78 -3.22
N ARG A 163 0.73 9.47 -4.36
CA ARG A 163 -0.41 9.25 -5.27
C ARG A 163 -0.43 7.81 -5.77
N GLY A 164 0.73 7.31 -6.19
CA GLY A 164 0.89 5.96 -6.69
C GLY A 164 0.53 4.87 -5.69
N VAL A 165 0.73 5.09 -4.38
CA VAL A 165 0.28 4.11 -3.39
C VAL A 165 -1.25 4.11 -3.29
N TYR A 166 -1.90 5.27 -3.40
CA TYR A 166 -3.35 5.38 -3.31
C TYR A 166 -4.09 4.93 -4.57
N ASP A 167 -3.54 5.17 -5.76
CA ASP A 167 -4.17 4.72 -7.01
C ASP A 167 -3.83 3.25 -7.38
N GLY A 168 -2.92 2.63 -6.62
CA GLY A 168 -2.47 1.25 -6.78
C GLY A 168 -1.32 1.04 -7.78
N SER A 169 -0.78 2.09 -8.38
CA SER A 169 0.28 1.98 -9.39
C SER A 169 1.70 1.83 -8.82
N LEU A 170 1.97 2.33 -7.61
CA LEU A 170 3.34 2.39 -7.06
C LEU A 170 3.98 1.01 -6.94
N PHE A 171 3.27 0.03 -6.40
CA PHE A 171 3.84 -1.29 -6.14
C PHE A 171 4.18 -2.05 -7.43
N LEU A 172 3.34 -1.90 -8.46
CA LEU A 172 3.61 -2.42 -9.79
C LEU A 172 4.85 -1.76 -10.41
N GLN A 173 4.99 -0.44 -10.26
CA GLN A 173 6.17 0.29 -10.73
C GLN A 173 7.45 -0.18 -10.02
N LEU A 174 7.41 -0.34 -8.70
CA LEU A 174 8.56 -0.80 -7.90
C LEU A 174 8.96 -2.24 -8.23
N GLU A 175 8.00 -3.16 -8.39
CA GLU A 175 8.25 -4.54 -8.81
C GLU A 175 8.89 -4.60 -10.21
N LYS A 176 8.39 -3.79 -11.16
CA LYS A 176 8.95 -3.67 -12.51
C LYS A 176 10.39 -3.11 -12.51
N GLN A 177 10.66 -2.10 -11.69
CA GLN A 177 12.01 -1.54 -11.55
C GLN A 177 12.98 -2.58 -10.98
N LYS A 178 12.55 -3.41 -10.03
CA LYS A 178 13.40 -4.45 -9.42
C LYS A 178 13.67 -5.64 -10.35
N SER A 179 12.65 -6.07 -11.09
CA SER A 179 12.83 -7.13 -12.10
C SER A 179 13.76 -6.67 -13.24
N SER A 180 13.64 -5.41 -13.68
CA SER A 180 14.55 -4.86 -14.70
C SER A 180 15.98 -4.65 -14.21
N SER A 181 16.18 -4.36 -12.92
CA SER A 181 17.50 -4.13 -12.31
C SER A 181 18.24 -5.43 -11.93
N SER A 182 17.57 -6.58 -12.01
CA SER A 182 18.14 -7.88 -11.68
C SER A 182 19.14 -8.34 -12.77
N PRO A 183 20.31 -8.93 -12.43
CA PRO A 183 21.34 -9.31 -13.42
C PRO A 183 20.87 -10.25 -14.53
N SER A 184 19.80 -11.02 -14.30
CA SER A 184 19.22 -11.94 -15.30
C SER A 184 18.58 -11.24 -16.51
N SER A 185 18.23 -9.95 -16.41
CA SER A 185 17.67 -9.17 -17.53
C SER A 185 18.76 -8.59 -18.47
N ARG A 186 20.01 -8.48 -18.00
CA ARG A 186 21.13 -7.92 -18.79
C ARG A 186 21.69 -8.87 -19.84
N GLY A 187 21.25 -10.14 -19.86
CA GLY A 187 21.73 -11.19 -20.78
C GLY A 187 21.00 -11.30 -22.13
N ARG A 188 19.92 -10.54 -22.37
CA ARG A 188 19.23 -10.48 -23.67
C ARG A 188 19.55 -9.18 -24.41
N LYS A 189 20.84 -8.92 -24.69
CA LYS A 189 21.21 -8.08 -25.83
C LYS A 189 21.57 -9.00 -27.00
N GLN A 190 20.88 -8.72 -28.11
CA GLN A 190 20.83 -9.46 -29.37
C GLN A 190 22.20 -9.98 -29.82
N LYS A 191 22.27 -11.29 -30.11
CA LYS A 191 23.15 -11.77 -31.19
C LYS A 191 22.38 -11.53 -32.47
N LEU A 192 22.74 -10.48 -33.19
CA LEU A 192 22.41 -10.35 -34.62
C LEU A 192 23.44 -11.19 -35.41
N PRO A 193 23.01 -11.92 -36.44
CA PRO A 193 23.92 -12.55 -37.40
C PRO A 193 24.69 -11.50 -38.21
#